data_AF-A0AAE9B2H6-F1
#
_entry.id   AF-A0AAE9B2H6-F1
#
_cell.length_a   1.000
_cell.length_b   1.000
_cell.length_c   1.000
_cell.angle_alpha   90.00
_cell.angle_beta   90.00
_cell.angle_gamma   90.00
#
_symmetry.space_group_name_H-M   'P 1'
#
loop_
_entity.id
_entity.type
_entity.pdbx_description
1 polymer ?
#
loop_
_entity_poly.entity_id
_entity_poly.type
_entity_poly.pdbx_seq_one_letter_code
_entity_poly.pdbx_strand_id
1 'polypeptide(L)'
;MSNTPGSLPSTFPAILPSAGQRFCGLAYAFVGRRTASRPWLPSARQALLGDTRHWPHPRETPAELKSFLRAFGRLRTRIGHQVGGHAVPVQGPVEYDIANAALGGMHAWGDQPLDQEAERWVLLAQFDSDGDAKMAWGEEGALYWLIRPEDLAAQRFDQARLTVQG
;
A
#
# COMPACT_ATOMS: atom_id res chain seq x y z
N MET A 1 10.39 54.12 -3.75
CA MET A 1 9.20 53.26 -3.53
C MET A 1 9.72 51.87 -3.20
N SER A 2 9.74 51.55 -1.91
CA SER A 2 10.36 50.36 -1.34
C SER A 2 9.30 49.28 -1.19
N ASN A 3 9.48 48.10 -1.77
CA ASN A 3 8.58 46.97 -1.60
C ASN A 3 9.32 45.84 -0.87
N THR A 4 9.02 45.70 0.42
CA THR A 4 9.51 44.66 1.31
C THR A 4 8.60 43.43 1.16
N PRO A 5 9.10 42.22 0.88
CA PRO A 5 8.29 41.01 0.99
C PRO A 5 8.14 40.65 2.47
N GLY A 6 6.89 40.55 2.94
CA GLY A 6 6.57 40.15 4.31
C GLY A 6 7.00 38.72 4.61
N SER A 7 7.83 38.58 5.64
CA SER A 7 8.20 37.30 6.23
C SER A 7 7.08 36.82 7.14
N LEU A 8 6.40 35.72 6.79
CA LEU A 8 5.50 35.01 7.70
C LEU A 8 6.31 33.93 8.44
N PRO A 9 6.33 33.90 9.78
CA PRO A 9 6.96 32.81 10.51
C PRO A 9 6.04 31.58 10.46
N SER A 10 6.40 30.57 9.65
CA SER A 10 5.82 29.23 9.75
C SER A 10 6.54 28.45 10.85
N THR A 11 6.29 28.83 12.11
CA THR A 11 6.69 28.01 13.26
C THR A 11 5.43 27.31 13.75
N PHE A 12 5.21 26.07 13.28
CA PHE A 12 4.30 25.16 13.98
C PHE A 12 4.91 24.86 15.36
N PRO A 13 4.16 24.97 16.47
CA PRO A 13 4.69 24.55 17.75
C PRO A 13 4.93 23.04 17.68
N ALA A 14 6.17 22.63 17.94
CA ALA A 14 6.50 21.24 18.21
C ALA A 14 5.81 20.85 19.53
N ILE A 15 4.65 20.20 19.44
CA ILE A 15 4.06 19.51 20.58
C ILE A 15 4.89 18.23 20.77
N LEU A 16 6.00 18.34 21.50
CA LEU A 16 6.69 17.18 22.03
C LEU A 16 5.85 16.67 23.21
N PRO A 17 5.25 15.46 23.13
CA PRO A 17 4.53 14.92 24.28
C PRO A 17 5.52 14.61 25.39
N SER A 18 5.20 15.06 26.60
CA SER A 18 5.90 14.64 27.82
C SER A 18 5.77 13.12 27.96
N ALA A 19 6.87 12.45 28.28
CA ALA A 19 6.88 11.01 28.51
C ALA A 19 5.82 10.63 29.57
N GLY A 20 4.78 9.88 29.15
CA GLY A 20 3.80 9.28 30.07
C GLY A 20 2.32 9.45 29.73
N GLN A 21 1.93 10.25 28.74
CA GLN A 21 0.51 10.33 28.35
C GLN A 21 0.12 9.16 27.44
N ARG A 22 -0.74 8.26 27.97
CA ARG A 22 -1.53 7.33 27.14
C ARG A 22 -2.40 8.16 26.20
N PHE A 23 -2.27 7.92 24.89
CA PHE A 23 -3.14 8.52 23.88
C PHE A 23 -4.60 8.18 24.20
N CYS A 24 -5.34 9.13 24.79
CA CYS A 24 -6.78 9.03 24.90
C CYS A 24 -7.34 9.25 23.48
N GLY A 25 -8.17 8.30 23.03
CA GLY A 25 -8.45 8.07 21.61
C GLY A 25 -8.79 9.32 20.82
N LEU A 26 -7.93 9.66 19.85
CA LEU A 26 -8.34 10.46 18.72
C LEU A 26 -9.49 9.71 18.04
N ALA A 27 -10.66 10.33 18.01
CA ALA A 27 -11.73 9.93 17.10
C ALA A 27 -11.24 10.22 15.69
N TYR A 28 -10.58 9.25 15.06
CA TYR A 28 -10.25 9.33 13.65
C TYR A 28 -11.57 9.31 12.88
N ALA A 29 -11.95 10.44 12.30
CA ALA A 29 -12.89 10.46 11.20
C ALA A 29 -12.21 9.74 10.03
N PHE A 30 -12.30 8.42 9.99
CA PHE A 30 -11.87 7.62 8.86
C PHE A 30 -12.80 7.97 7.70
N VAL A 31 -12.41 8.95 6.88
CA VAL A 31 -12.99 9.10 5.55
C VAL A 31 -12.52 7.88 4.78
N GLY A 32 -13.31 6.81 4.86
CA GLY A 32 -13.01 5.55 4.21
C GLY A 32 -12.97 5.72 2.71
N ARG A 33 -11.77 6.05 2.19
CA ARG A 33 -11.50 5.90 0.77
C ARG A 33 -11.50 4.40 0.51
N ARG A 34 -12.46 3.95 -0.29
CA ARG A 34 -12.46 2.57 -0.78
C ARG A 34 -11.30 2.44 -1.75
N THR A 35 -10.20 1.88 -1.25
CA THR A 35 -9.18 1.27 -2.09
C THR A 35 -9.73 -0.05 -2.62
N ALA A 36 -9.28 -0.51 -3.79
CA ALA A 36 -9.53 -1.87 -4.23
C ALA A 36 -8.20 -2.47 -4.70
N SER A 37 -7.97 -3.74 -4.36
CA SER A 37 -6.87 -4.48 -4.96
C SER A 37 -7.05 -4.48 -6.47
N ARG A 38 -5.95 -4.30 -7.20
CA ARG A 38 -5.89 -4.80 -8.58
C ARG A 38 -6.14 -6.32 -8.56
N PRO A 39 -6.58 -6.93 -9.68
CA PRO A 39 -6.82 -8.38 -9.76
C PRO A 39 -5.50 -9.17 -9.81
N TRP A 40 -4.57 -8.85 -8.90
CA TRP A 40 -3.31 -9.54 -8.69
C TRP A 40 -3.48 -10.75 -7.79
N LEU A 41 -4.32 -10.63 -6.75
CA LEU A 41 -4.57 -11.73 -5.82
C LEU A 41 -5.62 -12.69 -6.40
N PRO A 42 -5.48 -14.02 -6.17
CA PRO A 42 -6.46 -15.00 -6.62
C PRO A 42 -7.91 -14.66 -6.22
N SER A 43 -8.13 -14.28 -4.96
CA SER A 43 -9.42 -13.83 -4.41
C SER A 43 -10.00 -12.60 -5.13
N ALA A 44 -9.17 -11.60 -5.44
CA ALA A 44 -9.61 -10.42 -6.20
C ALA A 44 -10.01 -10.78 -7.64
N ARG A 45 -9.33 -11.75 -8.26
CA ARG A 45 -9.69 -12.27 -9.59
C ARG A 45 -10.99 -13.06 -9.54
N GLN A 46 -11.12 -13.97 -8.58
CA GLN A 46 -12.33 -14.76 -8.40
C GLN A 46 -13.55 -13.87 -8.21
N ALA A 47 -13.43 -12.82 -7.39
CA ALA A 47 -14.52 -11.87 -7.17
C ALA A 47 -14.90 -11.08 -8.43
N LEU A 48 -13.92 -10.72 -9.27
CA LEU A 48 -14.15 -9.91 -10.47
C LEU A 48 -14.65 -10.73 -11.66
N LEU A 49 -14.21 -11.98 -11.79
CA LEU A 49 -14.35 -12.77 -13.01
C LEU A 49 -15.17 -14.05 -12.82
N GLY A 50 -15.38 -14.50 -11.59
CA GLY A 50 -16.08 -15.76 -11.29
C GLY A 50 -15.35 -17.01 -11.79
N ASP A 51 -14.09 -16.87 -12.22
CA ASP A 51 -13.37 -17.86 -13.01
C ASP A 51 -12.16 -18.41 -12.25
N THR A 52 -12.02 -19.74 -12.25
CA THR A 52 -10.92 -20.48 -11.61
C THR A 52 -9.85 -20.92 -12.62
N ARG A 53 -9.95 -20.52 -13.89
CA ARG A 53 -8.93 -20.80 -14.91
C ARG A 53 -7.55 -20.32 -14.45
N HIS A 54 -6.53 -21.10 -14.81
CA HIS A 54 -5.13 -20.74 -14.59
C HIS A 54 -4.84 -19.37 -15.21
N TRP A 55 -4.45 -18.42 -14.36
CA TRP A 55 -4.13 -17.06 -14.76
C TRP A 55 -2.69 -17.01 -15.28
N PRO A 56 -2.42 -16.42 -16.45
CA PRO A 56 -1.04 -16.16 -16.84
C PRO A 56 -0.39 -15.27 -15.77
N HIS A 57 0.91 -15.44 -15.52
CA HIS A 57 1.76 -14.70 -14.56
C HIS A 57 1.11 -13.43 -13.99
N PRO A 58 0.99 -13.19 -12.67
CA PRO A 58 0.18 -12.10 -12.11
C PRO A 58 0.35 -10.71 -12.72
N ARG A 59 1.54 -10.33 -13.19
CA ARG A 59 1.78 -9.07 -13.94
C ARG A 59 1.12 -9.00 -15.33
N GLU A 60 0.80 -10.14 -15.95
CA GLU A 60 0.11 -10.24 -17.23
C GLU A 60 -1.39 -9.99 -17.06
N THR A 61 -1.91 -9.10 -17.91
CA THR A 61 -3.33 -8.78 -17.97
C THR A 61 -3.94 -9.46 -19.20
N PRO A 62 -4.88 -10.41 -19.02
CA PRO A 62 -5.66 -10.97 -20.12
C PRO A 62 -6.34 -9.89 -20.93
N ALA A 63 -6.46 -10.11 -22.24
CA ALA A 63 -6.90 -9.10 -23.19
C ALA A 63 -8.27 -8.51 -22.82
N GLU A 64 -9.16 -9.34 -22.29
CA GLU A 64 -10.52 -9.04 -21.88
C GLU A 64 -10.57 -8.00 -20.76
N LEU A 65 -9.56 -7.96 -19.90
CA LEU A 65 -9.48 -7.03 -18.76
C LEU A 65 -8.76 -5.72 -19.06
N LYS A 66 -8.03 -5.62 -20.18
CA LYS A 66 -7.19 -4.45 -20.47
C LYS A 66 -8.00 -3.14 -20.47
N SER A 67 -9.19 -3.17 -21.08
CA SER A 67 -10.09 -2.00 -21.13
C SER A 67 -10.60 -1.61 -19.74
N PHE A 68 -10.99 -2.59 -18.93
CA PHE A 68 -11.41 -2.38 -17.55
C PHE A 68 -10.28 -1.80 -16.70
N LEU A 69 -9.09 -2.40 -16.70
CA LEU A 69 -7.96 -1.92 -15.90
C LEU A 69 -7.47 -0.53 -16.33
N ARG A 70 -7.55 -0.21 -17.62
CA ARG A 70 -7.27 1.14 -18.12
C ARG A 70 -8.29 2.16 -17.59
N ALA A 71 -9.58 1.84 -17.66
CA ALA A 71 -10.64 2.72 -17.14
C ALA A 71 -10.54 2.87 -15.62
N PHE A 72 -10.34 1.76 -14.89
CA PHE A 72 -10.12 1.73 -13.45
C PHE A 72 -8.90 2.56 -13.05
N GLY A 73 -7.79 2.46 -13.80
CA GLY A 73 -6.59 3.27 -13.58
C GLY A 73 -6.84 4.78 -13.68
N ARG A 74 -7.75 5.22 -14.56
CA ARG A 74 -8.13 6.65 -14.68
C ARG A 74 -8.99 7.15 -13.52
N LEU A 75 -9.72 6.26 -12.84
CA LEU A 75 -10.51 6.59 -11.65
C LEU A 75 -9.65 6.73 -10.40
N ARG A 76 -8.41 6.19 -10.42
CA ARG A 76 -7.50 6.32 -9.29
C ARG A 76 -7.01 7.76 -9.19
N THR A 77 -7.58 8.51 -8.26
CA THR A 77 -6.86 9.61 -7.62
C THR A 77 -5.65 8.99 -6.91
N ARG A 78 -4.43 9.52 -7.09
CA ARG A 78 -3.25 9.06 -6.32
C ARG A 78 -3.65 8.97 -4.85
N ILE A 79 -3.62 7.76 -4.31
CA ILE A 79 -3.75 7.57 -2.86
C ILE A 79 -2.30 7.64 -2.40
N GLY A 80 -1.89 8.81 -1.91
CA GLY A 80 -0.53 9.04 -1.45
C GLY A 80 -0.28 8.22 -0.19
N HIS A 81 -0.49 8.84 0.98
CA HIS A 81 -0.36 8.17 2.26
C HIS A 81 -1.67 7.48 2.67
N GLN A 82 -1.60 6.25 3.16
CA GLN A 82 -2.77 5.52 3.71
C GLN A 82 -2.38 4.55 4.82
N VAL A 83 -3.34 4.30 5.72
CA VAL A 83 -3.29 3.24 6.74
C VAL A 83 -4.41 2.26 6.44
N GLY A 84 -4.09 0.97 6.35
CA GLY A 84 -5.03 -0.06 5.92
C GLY A 84 -5.46 0.05 4.46
N GLY A 85 -6.50 -0.70 4.10
CA GLY A 85 -7.01 -0.79 2.73
C GLY A 85 -6.15 -1.70 1.83
N HIS A 86 -6.15 -1.39 0.54
CA HIS A 86 -5.40 -2.11 -0.49
C HIS A 86 -4.28 -1.22 -1.03
N ALA A 87 -3.12 -1.82 -1.27
CA ALA A 87 -1.95 -1.11 -1.77
C ALA A 87 -2.19 -0.47 -3.13
N VAL A 88 -1.50 0.64 -3.37
CA VAL A 88 -1.41 1.33 -4.64
C VAL A 88 0.01 1.15 -5.20
N PRO A 89 0.37 -0.08 -5.63
CA PRO A 89 1.74 -0.36 -6.02
C PRO A 89 2.19 0.45 -7.23
N VAL A 90 3.45 0.87 -7.20
CA VAL A 90 4.12 1.56 -8.31
C VAL A 90 4.44 0.58 -9.43
N GLN A 91 5.09 -0.55 -9.13
CA GLN A 91 5.58 -1.49 -10.15
C GLN A 91 4.75 -2.78 -10.25
N GLY A 92 4.33 -3.36 -9.13
CA GLY A 92 3.72 -4.68 -9.10
C GLY A 92 3.15 -5.05 -7.73
N PRO A 93 2.44 -6.18 -7.58
CA PRO A 93 1.77 -6.50 -6.32
C PRO A 93 2.78 -6.68 -5.18
N VAL A 94 2.73 -5.76 -4.22
CA VAL A 94 3.61 -5.76 -3.04
C VAL A 94 3.41 -6.98 -2.15
N GLU A 95 2.21 -7.56 -2.17
CA GLU A 95 1.88 -8.79 -1.46
C GLU A 95 2.74 -9.97 -1.94
N TYR A 96 3.02 -10.04 -3.25
CA TYR A 96 3.87 -11.08 -3.82
C TYR A 96 5.36 -10.82 -3.58
N ASP A 97 5.79 -9.56 -3.55
CA ASP A 97 7.18 -9.22 -3.21
C ASP A 97 7.50 -9.73 -1.78
N ILE A 98 6.59 -9.46 -0.83
CA ILE A 98 6.72 -9.94 0.55
C ILE A 98 6.55 -11.46 0.65
N ALA A 99 5.57 -12.05 -0.04
CA ALA A 99 5.34 -13.48 -0.01
C ALA A 99 6.55 -14.27 -0.54
N ASN A 100 7.13 -13.83 -1.67
CA ASN A 100 8.32 -14.49 -2.21
C ASN A 100 9.48 -14.40 -1.21
N ALA A 101 9.71 -13.23 -0.59
CA ALA A 101 10.72 -13.08 0.45
C ALA A 101 10.45 -13.98 1.67
N ALA A 102 9.20 -14.08 2.13
CA ALA A 102 8.81 -14.94 3.25
C ALA A 102 9.02 -16.44 2.96
N LEU A 103 8.96 -16.85 1.69
CA LEU A 103 9.19 -18.21 1.22
C LEU A 103 10.65 -18.46 0.76
N GLY A 104 11.57 -17.53 0.99
CA GLY A 104 13.00 -17.71 0.65
C GLY A 104 13.40 -17.30 -0.76
N GLY A 105 12.54 -16.61 -1.52
CA GLY A 105 12.90 -15.83 -2.71
C GLY A 105 12.99 -16.59 -4.03
N MET A 106 12.77 -17.91 -4.05
CA MET A 106 12.97 -18.75 -5.25
C MET A 106 11.67 -19.22 -5.91
N HIS A 107 10.50 -18.68 -5.53
CA HIS A 107 9.23 -19.11 -6.09
C HIS A 107 8.93 -18.37 -7.39
N ALA A 108 8.50 -19.12 -8.41
CA ALA A 108 8.03 -18.55 -9.65
C ALA A 108 6.62 -17.98 -9.47
N TRP A 109 6.32 -16.99 -10.28
CA TRP A 109 4.99 -16.41 -10.34
C TRP A 109 3.97 -17.42 -10.86
N GLY A 110 2.83 -17.53 -10.18
CA GLY A 110 1.79 -18.53 -10.48
C GLY A 110 2.02 -19.88 -9.78
N ASP A 111 3.10 -20.02 -9.00
CA ASP A 111 3.27 -21.16 -8.10
C ASP A 111 2.21 -21.09 -6.99
N GLN A 112 1.46 -22.17 -6.80
CA GLN A 112 0.38 -22.24 -5.81
C GLN A 112 0.81 -21.85 -4.38
N PRO A 113 2.00 -22.24 -3.87
CA PRO A 113 2.46 -21.79 -2.56
C PRO A 113 2.67 -20.27 -2.48
N LEU A 114 3.16 -19.65 -3.56
CA LEU A 114 3.38 -18.20 -3.61
C LEU A 114 2.05 -17.45 -3.63
N ASP A 115 1.10 -17.92 -4.44
CA ASP A 115 -0.26 -17.37 -4.49
C ASP A 115 -0.93 -17.44 -3.11
N GLN A 116 -0.87 -18.60 -2.44
CA GLN A 116 -1.43 -18.80 -1.11
C GLN A 116 -0.78 -17.90 -0.06
N GLU A 117 0.53 -17.74 -0.10
CA GLU A 117 1.23 -16.87 0.85
C GLU A 117 0.93 -15.39 0.58
N ALA A 118 0.83 -14.95 -0.69
CA ALA A 118 0.49 -13.58 -1.04
C ALA A 118 -0.88 -13.15 -0.50
N GLU A 119 -1.88 -14.03 -0.50
CA GLU A 119 -3.22 -13.74 0.05
C GLU A 119 -3.26 -13.52 1.56
N ARG A 120 -2.20 -13.89 2.28
CA ARG A 120 -2.13 -13.73 3.73
C ARG A 120 -1.65 -12.37 4.18
N TRP A 121 -1.17 -11.53 3.27
CA TRP A 121 -0.63 -10.22 3.61
C TRP A 121 -1.65 -9.12 3.36
N VAL A 122 -1.87 -8.28 4.38
CA VAL A 122 -2.71 -7.08 4.27
C VAL A 122 -1.85 -5.83 4.46
N LEU A 123 -2.24 -4.74 3.80
CA LEU A 123 -1.54 -3.47 3.96
C LEU A 123 -1.80 -2.89 5.36
N LEU A 124 -0.72 -2.63 6.10
CA LEU A 124 -0.76 -1.89 7.35
C LEU A 124 -0.65 -0.39 7.08
N ALA A 125 0.34 0.02 6.29
CA ALA A 125 0.55 1.42 5.93
C ALA A 125 1.29 1.55 4.59
N GLN A 126 0.99 2.62 3.86
CA GLN A 126 1.68 3.04 2.65
C GLN A 126 2.05 4.52 2.78
N PHE A 127 3.29 4.84 2.40
CA PHE A 127 3.79 6.21 2.35
C PHE A 127 4.37 6.47 0.96
N ASP A 128 3.74 7.35 0.21
CA ASP A 128 4.21 7.77 -1.11
C ASP A 128 5.35 8.80 -0.95
N SER A 129 6.08 9.06 -2.03
CA SER A 129 6.92 10.25 -2.10
C SER A 129 6.01 11.48 -2.11
N ASP A 130 6.38 12.51 -1.34
CA ASP A 130 5.56 13.68 -1.08
C ASP A 130 6.46 14.93 -0.96
N GLY A 131 6.35 15.81 -1.96
CA GLY A 131 7.13 17.05 -2.02
C GLY A 131 6.76 18.04 -0.91
N ASP A 132 5.49 18.09 -0.50
CA ASP A 132 5.04 19.01 0.56
C ASP A 132 5.59 18.58 1.91
N ALA A 133 5.66 17.26 2.14
CA ALA A 133 6.27 16.67 3.33
C ALA A 133 7.80 16.49 3.22
N LYS A 134 8.40 16.86 2.08
CA LYS A 134 9.84 16.65 1.76
C LYS A 134 10.30 15.21 1.95
N MET A 135 9.44 14.24 1.60
CA MET A 135 9.73 12.82 1.65
C MET A 135 9.93 12.28 0.24
N ALA A 136 11.02 11.54 0.01
CA ALA A 136 11.29 10.89 -1.27
C ALA A 136 11.86 9.50 -1.03
N TRP A 137 11.38 8.53 -1.80
CA TRP A 137 11.82 7.14 -1.75
C TRP A 137 12.40 6.77 -3.12
N GLY A 138 13.71 6.95 -3.32
CA GLY A 138 14.32 6.78 -4.65
C GLY A 138 13.81 7.82 -5.65
N GLU A 139 13.47 7.40 -6.87
CA GLU A 139 12.92 8.26 -7.95
C GLU A 139 11.39 8.32 -7.89
N GLU A 140 10.82 8.95 -6.85
CA GLU A 140 9.36 9.04 -6.63
C GLU A 140 8.67 7.70 -6.29
N GLY A 141 9.35 6.84 -5.55
CA GLY A 141 8.80 5.58 -5.06
C GLY A 141 7.88 5.71 -3.84
N ALA A 142 7.49 4.55 -3.30
CA ALA A 142 6.64 4.42 -2.13
C ALA A 142 7.09 3.28 -1.22
N LEU A 143 6.85 3.44 0.08
CA LEU A 143 7.05 2.42 1.12
C LEU A 143 5.74 1.73 1.45
N TYR A 144 5.81 0.42 1.70
CA TYR A 144 4.67 -0.41 2.05
C TYR A 144 5.02 -1.30 3.25
N TRP A 145 4.26 -1.15 4.33
CA TRP A 145 4.24 -2.09 5.43
C TRP A 145 3.08 -3.06 5.27
N LEU A 146 3.37 -4.34 5.25
CA LEU A 146 2.37 -5.40 5.23
C LEU A 146 2.47 -6.24 6.51
N ILE A 147 1.35 -6.80 6.93
CA ILE A 147 1.24 -7.64 8.12
C ILE A 147 0.23 -8.75 7.85
N ARG A 148 0.34 -9.89 8.53
CA ARG A 148 -0.70 -10.90 8.45
C ARG A 148 -1.88 -10.56 9.37
N PRO A 149 -3.13 -10.87 9.01
CA PRO A 149 -4.30 -10.59 9.85
C PRO A 149 -4.19 -11.14 11.27
N GLU A 150 -3.63 -12.35 11.45
CA GLU A 150 -3.43 -12.97 12.75
C GLU A 150 -2.39 -12.24 13.63
N ASP A 151 -1.38 -11.62 13.00
CA ASP A 151 -0.37 -10.82 13.71
C ASP A 151 -0.94 -9.45 14.07
N LEU A 152 -1.72 -8.84 13.16
CA LEU A 152 -2.42 -7.58 13.40
C LEU A 152 -3.43 -7.70 14.55
N ALA A 153 -4.25 -8.75 14.56
CA ALA A 153 -5.22 -9.02 15.63
C ALA A 153 -4.54 -9.24 16.99
N ALA A 154 -3.37 -9.89 16.99
CA ALA A 154 -2.56 -10.12 18.18
C ALA A 154 -1.63 -8.94 18.54
N GLN A 155 -1.70 -7.81 17.81
CA GLN A 155 -0.85 -6.63 18.00
C GLN A 155 0.66 -6.90 17.90
N ARG A 156 1.07 -7.93 17.14
CA ARG A 156 2.46 -8.33 16.92
C ARG A 156 3.07 -7.55 15.76
N PHE A 157 3.19 -6.23 15.92
CA PHE A 157 3.69 -5.33 14.87
C PHE A 157 5.17 -5.58 14.52
N ASP A 158 5.92 -6.28 15.37
CA ASP A 158 7.26 -6.80 15.07
C ASP A 158 7.26 -7.83 13.93
N GLN A 159 6.12 -8.44 13.61
CA GLN A 159 5.96 -9.35 12.48
C GLN A 159 5.66 -8.64 11.14
N ALA A 160 5.50 -7.31 11.15
CA ALA A 160 5.33 -6.57 9.91
C ALA A 160 6.54 -6.73 8.97
N ARG A 161 6.29 -6.60 7.68
CA ARG A 161 7.31 -6.64 6.62
C ARG A 161 7.25 -5.36 5.79
N LEU A 162 8.41 -4.87 5.41
CA LEU A 162 8.59 -3.65 4.63
C LEU A 162 9.04 -4.02 3.22
N THR A 163 8.44 -3.37 2.23
CA THR A 163 8.98 -3.31 0.87
C THR A 163 8.95 -1.87 0.35
N VAL A 164 9.84 -1.58 -0.60
CA VAL A 164 9.95 -0.30 -1.30
C VAL A 164 9.86 -0.55 -2.79
N GLN A 165 9.11 0.29 -3.50
CA GLN A 165 9.07 0.31 -4.96
C GLN A 165 9.32 1.73 -5.43
N GLY A 166 10.23 1.92 -6.39
CA GLY A 166 10.54 3.20 -7.04
C GLY A 166 10.82 2.97 -8.51
#